data_AF-A0A182ST13-F1
#
_entry.id   AF-A0A182ST13-F1
#
_cell.length_a   1.000
_cell.length_b   1.000
_cell.length_c   1.000
_cell.angle_alpha   90.00
_cell.angle_beta   90.00
_cell.angle_gamma   90.00
#
_symmetry.space_group_name_H-M   'P 1'
#
loop_
_entity.id
_entity.type
_entity.pdbx_description
1 polymer ?
#
loop_
_entity_poly.entity_id
_entity_poly.type
_entity_poly.pdbx_seq_one_letter_code
_entity_poly.pdbx_strand_id
1 'polypeptide(L)'
;MKGLLLLALLSVSISTIVADRDEALSLFTQLKRVKKGGRLFGAEDDFVSLVQSELLLAEEEYVRSSINGESSILQELTTAEAQASGPHCVDFIRQKTTLMLNLAGVSYTSCLNQVDDALFEKLSDATDGAVSRDQYDQANVLNAFRGENIFVDPARIRSKLQERMRATLKLPSLSAESVKEIREELDEVKDQFVECMTIARGVLDKALDGTTQQYQQVCAKKQQ
;
A
#
# COMPACT_ATOMS: atom_id res chain seq x y z
N MET A 1 6.22 -34.45 -22.70
CA MET A 1 5.84 -33.05 -23.06
C MET A 1 4.85 -32.40 -22.09
N LYS A 2 3.95 -33.11 -21.40
CA LYS A 2 3.03 -32.50 -20.40
C LYS A 2 3.71 -31.93 -19.14
N GLY A 3 4.85 -32.49 -18.71
CA GLY A 3 5.58 -32.01 -17.53
C GLY A 3 6.29 -30.65 -17.71
N LEU A 4 6.74 -30.32 -18.92
CA LEU A 4 7.40 -29.03 -19.19
C LEU A 4 6.41 -27.85 -19.20
N LEU A 5 5.17 -28.08 -19.60
CA LEU A 5 4.13 -27.04 -19.65
C LEU A 5 3.67 -26.61 -18.25
N LEU A 6 3.63 -27.52 -17.27
CA LEU A 6 3.27 -27.21 -15.88
C LEU A 6 4.35 -26.42 -15.14
N LEU A 7 5.64 -26.73 -15.37
CA LEU A 7 6.76 -25.96 -14.82
C LEU A 7 6.80 -24.53 -15.39
N ALA A 8 6.52 -24.36 -16.68
CA ALA A 8 6.48 -23.05 -17.31
C ALA A 8 5.35 -22.15 -16.76
N LEU A 9 4.17 -22.71 -16.50
CA LEU A 9 3.03 -21.96 -15.94
C LEU A 9 3.30 -21.49 -14.51
N LEU A 10 3.90 -22.33 -13.66
CA LEU A 10 4.26 -21.96 -12.28
C LEU A 10 5.33 -20.85 -12.25
N SER A 11 6.32 -20.91 -13.14
CA SER A 11 7.33 -19.84 -13.25
C SER A 11 6.73 -18.51 -13.69
N VAL A 12 5.77 -18.52 -14.62
CA VAL A 12 5.14 -17.28 -15.13
C VAL A 12 4.29 -16.59 -14.06
N SER A 13 3.56 -17.35 -13.24
CA SER A 13 2.80 -16.76 -12.12
C SER A 13 3.70 -16.20 -11.01
N ILE A 14 4.87 -16.79 -10.78
CA ILE A 14 5.82 -16.25 -9.78
C ILE A 14 6.49 -14.97 -10.32
N SER A 15 6.86 -14.95 -11.60
CA SER A 15 7.46 -13.76 -12.23
C SER A 15 6.50 -12.56 -12.24
N THR A 16 5.20 -12.79 -12.42
CA THR A 16 4.19 -11.72 -12.39
C THR A 16 3.99 -11.17 -10.98
N ILE A 17 3.83 -12.04 -9.97
CA ILE A 17 3.71 -11.58 -8.57
C ILE A 17 4.96 -10.79 -8.16
N VAL A 18 6.17 -11.32 -8.40
CA VAL A 18 7.41 -10.62 -8.03
C VAL A 18 7.54 -9.28 -8.76
N ALA A 19 7.19 -9.22 -10.05
CA ALA A 19 7.18 -7.98 -10.81
C ALA A 19 6.18 -6.95 -10.22
N ASP A 20 4.99 -7.39 -9.81
CA ASP A 20 3.99 -6.52 -9.19
C ASP A 20 4.48 -5.98 -7.82
N ARG A 21 5.22 -6.79 -7.05
CA ARG A 21 5.79 -6.38 -5.75
C ARG A 21 6.90 -5.34 -5.91
N ASP A 22 7.79 -5.54 -6.87
CA ASP A 22 8.80 -4.55 -7.24
C ASP A 22 8.15 -3.27 -7.78
N GLU A 23 7.07 -3.44 -8.55
CA GLU A 23 6.30 -2.33 -9.10
C GLU A 23 5.65 -1.48 -7.99
N ALA A 24 5.05 -2.12 -6.98
CA ALA A 24 4.50 -1.46 -5.80
C ALA A 24 5.56 -0.62 -5.05
N LEU A 25 6.76 -1.17 -4.82
CA LEU A 25 7.86 -0.43 -4.18
C LEU A 25 8.41 0.69 -5.06
N SER A 26 8.37 0.52 -6.38
CA SER A 26 8.81 1.54 -7.33
C SER A 26 7.96 2.82 -7.27
N LEU A 27 6.68 2.72 -6.86
CA LEU A 27 5.78 3.86 -6.68
C LEU A 27 6.36 4.86 -5.67
N PHE A 28 6.80 4.38 -4.51
CA PHE A 28 7.37 5.22 -3.46
C PHE A 28 8.69 5.88 -3.89
N THR A 29 9.50 5.17 -4.68
CA THR A 29 10.72 5.75 -5.26
C THR A 29 10.40 6.89 -6.23
N GLN A 30 9.33 6.76 -7.01
CA GLN A 30 8.85 7.83 -7.88
C GLN A 30 8.34 9.02 -7.05
N LEU A 31 7.47 8.78 -6.08
CA LEU A 31 6.93 9.80 -5.17
C LEU A 31 8.04 10.60 -4.46
N LYS A 32 9.06 9.92 -3.92
CA LYS A 32 10.27 10.54 -3.34
C LYS A 32 11.02 11.43 -4.32
N ARG A 33 11.18 10.98 -5.57
CA ARG A 33 11.86 11.77 -6.62
C ARG A 33 11.07 13.03 -6.98
N VAL A 34 9.75 12.94 -7.08
CA VAL A 34 8.94 14.12 -7.38
C VAL A 34 8.87 15.08 -6.18
N LYS A 35 8.84 14.57 -4.93
CA LYS A 35 9.00 15.38 -3.71
C LYS A 35 10.27 16.22 -3.77
N LYS A 36 11.42 15.59 -4.04
CA LYS A 36 12.73 16.25 -4.13
C LYS A 36 12.81 17.25 -5.29
N GLY A 37 12.03 17.06 -6.34
CA GLY A 37 11.97 17.93 -7.51
C GLY A 37 11.04 19.15 -7.38
N GLY A 38 10.36 19.33 -6.24
CA GLY A 38 9.47 20.48 -5.99
C GLY A 38 8.24 20.56 -6.89
N ARG A 39 7.81 19.44 -7.51
CA ARG A 39 6.73 19.40 -8.51
C ARG A 39 5.42 18.75 -8.04
N LEU A 40 5.44 17.94 -6.98
CA LEU A 40 4.28 17.10 -6.58
C LEU A 40 3.38 17.75 -5.53
N PHE A 41 4.03 18.54 -4.70
CA PHE A 41 3.49 19.20 -3.54
C PHE A 41 3.60 20.68 -3.88
N GLY A 42 2.66 21.52 -3.46
CA GLY A 42 2.68 22.96 -3.76
C GLY A 42 4.00 23.66 -3.35
N ALA A 43 3.99 24.97 -3.17
CA ALA A 43 5.10 25.59 -2.46
C ALA A 43 5.42 24.78 -1.19
N GLU A 44 6.67 24.72 -0.74
CA GLU A 44 7.10 23.97 0.46
C GLU A 44 6.24 24.29 1.73
N ASP A 45 5.46 25.36 1.65
CA ASP A 45 4.50 25.87 2.63
C ASP A 45 3.06 25.30 2.53
N ASP A 46 2.70 24.55 1.47
CA ASP A 46 1.39 23.90 1.33
C ASP A 46 1.33 22.65 2.21
N PHE A 47 0.76 22.83 3.40
CA PHE A 47 0.76 21.83 4.45
C PHE A 47 0.00 20.53 4.08
N VAL A 48 -1.08 20.63 3.30
CA VAL A 48 -1.83 19.45 2.81
C VAL A 48 -0.91 18.54 1.99
N SER A 49 -0.13 19.16 1.12
CA SER A 49 0.87 18.47 0.32
C SER A 49 1.98 17.83 1.19
N LEU A 50 2.41 18.50 2.27
CA LEU A 50 3.40 17.96 3.21
C LEU A 50 2.87 16.74 3.99
N VAL A 51 1.65 16.82 4.53
CA VAL A 51 1.01 15.72 5.25
C VAL A 51 0.83 14.50 4.35
N GLN A 52 0.31 14.70 3.13
CA GLN A 52 0.16 13.63 2.15
C GLN A 52 1.51 12.98 1.79
N SER A 53 2.58 13.77 1.70
CA SER A 53 3.93 13.24 1.50
C SER A 53 4.36 12.31 2.62
N GLU A 54 4.15 12.72 3.87
CA GLU A 54 4.59 11.97 5.04
C GLU A 54 3.81 10.67 5.21
N LEU A 55 2.49 10.71 4.99
CA LEU A 55 1.63 9.52 5.01
C LEU A 55 2.07 8.49 3.96
N LEU A 56 2.34 8.92 2.73
CA LEU A 56 2.83 8.05 1.66
C LEU A 56 4.22 7.46 1.97
N LEU A 57 5.08 8.20 2.66
CA LEU A 57 6.38 7.70 3.08
C LEU A 57 6.28 6.71 4.25
N ALA A 58 5.33 6.92 5.17
CA ALA A 58 5.05 5.97 6.24
C ALA A 58 4.47 4.66 5.68
N GLU A 59 3.57 4.75 4.68
CA GLU A 59 2.99 3.59 4.00
C GLU A 59 4.04 2.67 3.37
N GLU A 60 5.11 3.25 2.79
CA GLU A 60 6.19 2.51 2.12
C GLU A 60 6.79 1.41 3.00
N GLU A 61 6.99 1.69 4.29
CA GLU A 61 7.60 0.72 5.20
C GLU A 61 6.66 -0.45 5.50
N TYR A 62 5.36 -0.19 5.64
CA TYR A 62 4.36 -1.25 5.79
C TYR A 62 4.24 -2.12 4.55
N VAL A 63 4.26 -1.51 3.36
CA VAL A 63 4.25 -2.22 2.08
C VAL A 63 5.51 -3.07 1.93
N ARG A 64 6.70 -2.51 2.18
CA ARG A 64 7.96 -3.24 2.17
C ARG A 64 7.97 -4.41 3.13
N SER A 65 7.56 -4.18 4.38
CA SER A 65 7.50 -5.23 5.41
C SER A 65 6.56 -6.36 5.01
N SER A 66 5.41 -6.05 4.41
CA SER A 66 4.45 -7.03 3.91
C SER A 66 5.02 -7.89 2.77
N ILE A 67 5.70 -7.25 1.81
CA ILE A 67 6.37 -7.92 0.68
C ILE A 67 7.49 -8.84 1.18
N ASN A 68 8.26 -8.40 2.17
CA ASN A 68 9.31 -9.20 2.77
C ASN A 68 8.74 -10.44 3.48
N GLY A 69 7.61 -10.29 4.19
CA GLY A 69 6.90 -11.39 4.84
C GLY A 69 6.42 -12.45 3.83
N GLU A 70 5.80 -12.03 2.72
CA GLU A 70 5.46 -12.95 1.62
C GLU A 70 6.71 -13.62 1.04
N SER A 71 7.73 -12.83 0.73
CA SER A 71 8.97 -13.33 0.11
C SER A 71 9.64 -14.40 0.96
N SER A 72 9.62 -14.25 2.29
CA SER A 72 10.15 -15.24 3.21
C SER A 72 9.43 -16.59 3.10
N ILE A 73 8.10 -16.59 3.05
CA ILE A 73 7.30 -17.82 2.87
C ILE A 73 7.53 -18.41 1.48
N LEU A 74 7.53 -17.57 0.43
CA LEU A 74 7.75 -18.04 -0.94
C LEU A 74 9.14 -18.65 -1.11
N GLN A 75 10.17 -18.12 -0.44
CA GLN A 75 11.50 -18.70 -0.40
C GLN A 75 11.51 -20.07 0.29
N GLU A 76 10.85 -20.19 1.46
CA GLU A 76 10.72 -21.49 2.16
C GLU A 76 10.08 -22.55 1.25
N LEU A 77 9.09 -22.15 0.44
CA LEU A 77 8.46 -23.02 -0.54
C LEU A 77 9.38 -23.49 -1.68
N THR A 78 10.52 -22.86 -1.93
CA THR A 78 11.49 -23.30 -2.97
C THR A 78 12.48 -24.36 -2.47
N THR A 79 12.52 -24.62 -1.16
CA THR A 79 13.41 -25.62 -0.55
C THR A 79 13.08 -27.05 -1.01
N ALA A 80 14.07 -27.93 -0.99
CA ALA A 80 13.87 -29.34 -1.36
C ALA A 80 12.84 -30.03 -0.46
N GLU A 81 12.83 -29.68 0.84
CA GLU A 81 11.89 -30.15 1.83
C GLU A 81 10.45 -29.72 1.51
N ALA A 82 10.25 -28.45 1.09
CA ALA A 82 8.94 -27.97 0.67
C ALA A 82 8.46 -28.71 -0.58
N GLN A 83 9.32 -28.87 -1.57
CA GLN A 83 8.99 -29.53 -2.83
C GLN A 83 8.65 -31.02 -2.62
N ALA A 84 9.25 -31.68 -1.62
CA ALA A 84 8.93 -33.05 -1.23
C ALA A 84 7.49 -33.22 -0.70
N SER A 85 6.86 -32.13 -0.24
CA SER A 85 5.45 -32.13 0.22
C SER A 85 4.45 -32.24 -0.94
N GLY A 86 4.92 -32.18 -2.19
CA GLY A 86 4.13 -32.28 -3.40
C GLY A 86 3.56 -30.93 -3.88
N PRO A 87 3.30 -30.82 -5.19
CA PRO A 87 2.94 -29.54 -5.82
C PRO A 87 1.64 -28.95 -5.29
N HIS A 88 0.64 -29.79 -4.96
CA HIS A 88 -0.64 -29.31 -4.44
C HIS A 88 -0.50 -28.54 -3.11
N CYS A 89 0.34 -29.02 -2.20
CA CYS A 89 0.52 -28.37 -0.90
C CYS A 89 1.28 -27.05 -1.07
N VAL A 90 2.36 -27.08 -1.85
CA VAL A 90 3.16 -25.89 -2.17
C VAL A 90 2.32 -24.81 -2.85
N ASP A 91 1.52 -25.19 -3.86
CA ASP A 91 0.67 -24.26 -4.60
C ASP A 91 -0.44 -23.68 -3.71
N PHE A 92 -1.00 -24.49 -2.81
CA PHE A 92 -2.01 -24.03 -1.86
C PHE A 92 -1.44 -22.99 -0.90
N ILE A 93 -0.26 -23.24 -0.31
CA ILE A 93 0.40 -22.27 0.59
C ILE A 93 0.74 -21.00 -0.17
N ARG A 94 1.25 -21.10 -1.40
CA ARG A 94 1.51 -19.93 -2.26
C ARG A 94 0.25 -19.09 -2.46
N GLN A 95 -0.85 -19.72 -2.89
CA GLN A 95 -2.13 -19.01 -3.11
C GLN A 95 -2.64 -18.36 -1.82
N LYS A 96 -2.54 -19.07 -0.69
CA LYS A 96 -2.95 -18.55 0.60
C LYS A 96 -2.15 -17.30 0.97
N THR A 97 -0.83 -17.33 0.83
CA THR A 97 0.04 -16.17 1.09
C THR A 97 -0.36 -14.97 0.23
N THR A 98 -0.58 -15.18 -1.08
CA THR A 98 -1.02 -14.11 -1.99
C THR A 98 -2.39 -13.54 -1.57
N LEU A 99 -3.34 -14.38 -1.17
CA LEU A 99 -4.65 -13.91 -0.70
C LEU A 99 -4.54 -13.06 0.58
N MET A 100 -3.64 -13.41 1.50
CA MET A 100 -3.42 -12.62 2.72
C MET A 100 -2.85 -11.25 2.41
N LEU A 101 -1.95 -11.15 1.43
CA LEU A 101 -1.42 -9.87 0.95
C LEU A 101 -2.48 -9.02 0.26
N ASN A 102 -3.31 -9.63 -0.59
CA ASN A 102 -4.41 -8.92 -1.21
C ASN A 102 -5.36 -8.37 -0.13
N LEU A 103 -5.68 -9.16 0.91
CA LEU A 103 -6.50 -8.68 2.00
C LEU A 103 -5.82 -7.56 2.81
N ALA A 104 -4.51 -7.65 3.06
CA ALA A 104 -3.76 -6.56 3.68
C ALA A 104 -3.80 -5.28 2.85
N GLY A 105 -3.72 -5.38 1.52
CA GLY A 105 -3.87 -4.26 0.62
C GLY A 105 -5.23 -3.58 0.75
N VAL A 106 -6.32 -4.34 0.89
CA VAL A 106 -7.65 -3.77 1.18
C VAL A 106 -7.66 -3.01 2.50
N SER A 107 -7.03 -3.56 3.54
CA SER A 107 -6.91 -2.87 4.84
C SER A 107 -6.10 -1.57 4.71
N TYR A 108 -5.01 -1.56 3.95
CA TYR A 108 -4.18 -0.36 3.74
C TYR A 108 -4.95 0.72 2.98
N THR A 109 -5.68 0.35 1.92
CA THR A 109 -6.59 1.26 1.21
C THR A 109 -7.66 1.83 2.14
N SER A 110 -8.19 1.02 3.07
CA SER A 110 -9.15 1.50 4.07
C SER A 110 -8.54 2.53 5.01
N CYS A 111 -7.32 2.30 5.50
CA CYS A 111 -6.61 3.27 6.34
C CYS A 111 -6.36 4.60 5.60
N LEU A 112 -5.94 4.54 4.34
CA LEU A 112 -5.76 5.73 3.51
C LEU A 112 -7.07 6.49 3.28
N ASN A 113 -8.17 5.78 3.03
CA ASN A 113 -9.47 6.42 2.81
C ASN A 113 -9.97 7.15 4.07
N GLN A 114 -9.75 6.60 5.27
CA GLN A 114 -10.13 7.24 6.53
C GLN A 114 -9.38 8.58 6.72
N VAL A 115 -8.08 8.57 6.42
CA VAL A 115 -7.24 9.77 6.48
C VAL A 115 -7.65 10.79 5.43
N ASP A 116 -7.90 10.34 4.21
CA ASP A 116 -8.39 11.16 3.11
C ASP A 116 -9.71 11.87 3.46
N ASP A 117 -10.65 11.15 4.07
CA ASP A 117 -11.93 11.70 4.51
C ASP A 117 -11.76 12.70 5.66
N ALA A 118 -10.91 12.40 6.64
CA ALA A 118 -10.60 13.31 7.75
C ALA A 118 -9.89 14.59 7.26
N LEU A 119 -8.93 14.47 6.35
CA LEU A 119 -8.24 15.62 5.75
C LEU A 119 -9.22 16.53 5.00
N PHE A 120 -10.17 15.95 4.27
CA PHE A 120 -11.20 16.71 3.58
C PHE A 120 -12.12 17.45 4.57
N GLU A 121 -12.58 16.78 5.63
CA GLU A 121 -13.45 17.38 6.65
C GLU A 121 -12.77 18.60 7.29
N LYS A 122 -11.51 18.46 7.73
CA LYS A 122 -10.75 19.57 8.32
C LYS A 122 -10.55 20.74 7.35
N LEU A 123 -10.24 20.46 6.09
CA LEU A 123 -10.09 21.51 5.08
C LEU A 123 -11.43 22.20 4.78
N SER A 124 -12.51 21.43 4.68
CA SER A 124 -13.85 21.96 4.46
C SER A 124 -14.25 22.89 5.59
N ASP A 125 -14.05 22.48 6.85
CA ASP A 125 -14.36 23.29 8.03
C ASP A 125 -13.53 24.57 8.07
N ALA A 126 -12.22 24.49 7.85
CA ALA A 126 -11.34 25.65 7.84
C ALA A 126 -11.58 26.62 6.67
N THR A 127 -12.39 26.23 5.68
CA THR A 127 -12.76 27.06 4.53
C THR A 127 -14.24 27.44 4.53
N ASP A 128 -14.96 27.21 5.63
CA ASP A 128 -16.42 27.42 5.72
C ASP A 128 -17.19 26.72 4.58
N GLY A 129 -16.71 25.54 4.15
CA GLY A 129 -17.27 24.77 3.04
C GLY A 129 -16.99 25.33 1.64
N ALA A 130 -16.09 26.30 1.50
CA ALA A 130 -15.73 26.86 0.19
C ALA A 130 -15.01 25.86 -0.72
N VAL A 131 -14.40 24.81 -0.16
CA VAL A 131 -13.79 23.70 -0.90
C VAL A 131 -14.77 22.54 -1.00
N SER A 132 -15.19 22.19 -2.22
CA SER A 132 -16.02 21.00 -2.44
C SER A 132 -15.18 19.71 -2.43
N ARG A 133 -15.83 18.57 -2.18
CA ARG A 133 -15.17 17.25 -2.25
C ARG A 133 -14.54 16.99 -3.61
N ASP A 134 -15.22 17.35 -4.69
CA ASP A 134 -14.70 17.18 -6.06
C ASP A 134 -13.43 18.02 -6.30
N GLN A 135 -13.36 19.23 -5.73
CA GLN A 135 -12.17 20.08 -5.84
C GLN A 135 -11.02 19.49 -5.03
N TYR A 136 -11.29 19.03 -3.80
CA TYR A 136 -10.29 18.33 -3.00
C TYR A 136 -9.75 17.08 -3.70
N ASP A 137 -10.64 16.22 -4.20
CA ASP A 137 -10.29 14.95 -4.86
C ASP A 137 -9.46 15.12 -6.14
N GLN A 138 -9.58 16.28 -6.80
CA GLN A 138 -8.79 16.65 -7.97
C GLN A 138 -7.39 17.15 -7.59
N ALA A 139 -7.25 17.80 -6.42
CA ALA A 139 -5.98 18.35 -5.93
C ALA A 139 -5.18 17.34 -5.10
N ASN A 140 -5.85 16.37 -4.46
CA ASN A 140 -5.25 15.44 -3.51
C ASN A 140 -4.62 14.21 -4.19
N VAL A 141 -3.39 13.89 -3.77
CA VAL A 141 -2.62 12.75 -4.28
C VAL A 141 -3.08 11.41 -3.68
N LEU A 142 -3.62 11.39 -2.46
CA LEU A 142 -4.08 10.16 -1.78
C LEU A 142 -5.23 9.48 -2.53
N ASN A 143 -6.06 10.26 -3.23
CA ASN A 143 -7.13 9.73 -4.08
C ASN A 143 -6.62 8.78 -5.19
N ALA A 144 -5.32 8.80 -5.53
CA ALA A 144 -4.75 7.80 -6.43
C ALA A 144 -4.80 6.36 -5.87
N PHE A 145 -4.85 6.22 -4.55
CA PHE A 145 -4.92 4.93 -3.85
C PHE A 145 -6.36 4.51 -3.56
N ARG A 146 -7.32 5.44 -3.62
CA ARG A 146 -8.74 5.16 -3.36
C ARG A 146 -9.27 4.10 -4.33
N GLY A 147 -9.79 3.02 -3.75
CA GLY A 147 -10.35 1.88 -4.48
C GLY A 147 -9.31 0.99 -5.19
N GLU A 148 -8.01 1.25 -5.01
CA GLU A 148 -6.95 0.44 -5.57
C GLU A 148 -6.23 -0.35 -4.49
N ASN A 149 -5.78 -1.55 -4.84
CA ASN A 149 -4.99 -2.38 -3.95
C ASN A 149 -3.54 -2.41 -4.44
N ILE A 150 -2.63 -1.89 -3.60
CA ILE A 150 -1.23 -1.73 -3.95
C ILE A 150 -0.50 -3.05 -4.24
N PHE A 151 -1.00 -4.17 -3.71
CA PHE A 151 -0.45 -5.50 -3.97
C PHE A 151 -1.12 -6.22 -5.16
N VAL A 152 -2.12 -5.61 -5.81
CA VAL A 152 -2.83 -6.23 -6.93
C VAL A 152 -2.64 -5.44 -8.22
N ASP A 153 -2.75 -4.11 -8.17
CA ASP A 153 -2.64 -3.27 -9.37
C ASP A 153 -1.86 -1.97 -9.09
N PRO A 154 -0.55 -2.07 -8.82
CA PRO A 154 0.30 -0.90 -8.61
C PRO A 154 0.43 -0.04 -9.88
N ALA A 155 0.27 -0.62 -11.07
CA ALA A 155 0.30 0.10 -12.34
C ALA A 155 -0.86 1.11 -12.46
N ARG A 156 -2.06 0.73 -12.01
CA ARG A 156 -3.22 1.63 -11.98
C ARG A 156 -3.05 2.78 -11.01
N ILE A 157 -2.49 2.53 -9.83
CA ILE A 157 -2.10 3.59 -8.88
C ILE A 157 -1.12 4.56 -9.55
N ARG A 158 -0.10 4.04 -10.26
CA ARG A 158 0.84 4.89 -11.02
C ARG A 158 0.13 5.76 -12.03
N SER A 159 -0.79 5.20 -12.80
CA SER A 159 -1.53 5.94 -13.83
C SER A 159 -2.33 7.08 -13.20
N LYS A 160 -3.04 6.81 -12.09
CA LYS A 160 -3.77 7.84 -11.34
C LYS A 160 -2.83 8.91 -10.78
N LEU A 161 -1.70 8.52 -10.19
CA LEU A 161 -0.68 9.46 -9.71
C LEU A 161 -0.19 10.37 -10.85
N GLN A 162 0.15 9.82 -12.01
CA GLN A 162 0.63 10.59 -13.17
C GLN A 162 -0.43 11.56 -13.71
N GLU A 163 -1.70 11.18 -13.69
CA GLU A 163 -2.81 12.05 -14.08
C GLU A 163 -2.96 13.22 -13.09
N ARG A 164 -2.94 12.94 -11.79
CA ARG A 164 -3.02 13.96 -10.72
C ARG A 164 -1.81 14.89 -10.72
N MET A 165 -0.63 14.38 -11.02
CA MET A 165 0.58 15.18 -11.21
C MET A 165 0.48 16.25 -12.30
N ARG A 166 -0.40 16.02 -13.29
CA ARG A 166 -0.66 16.99 -14.37
C ARG A 166 -1.79 17.95 -14.01
N ALA A 167 -2.60 17.63 -13.00
CA ALA A 167 -3.66 18.50 -12.54
C ALA A 167 -3.05 19.77 -11.93
N THR A 168 -3.59 20.92 -12.30
CA THR A 168 -3.10 22.25 -11.87
C THR A 168 -4.08 22.91 -10.88
N LEU A 169 -5.06 22.16 -10.37
CA LEU A 169 -6.06 22.71 -9.47
C LEU A 169 -5.38 23.12 -8.16
N LYS A 170 -5.45 24.42 -7.86
CA LYS A 170 -4.99 24.98 -6.59
C LYS A 170 -6.19 25.17 -5.68
N LEU A 171 -6.11 24.61 -4.49
CA LEU A 171 -7.06 24.90 -3.43
C LEU A 171 -6.93 26.38 -3.00
N PRO A 172 -8.00 27.00 -2.46
CA PRO A 172 -7.95 28.37 -1.95
C PRO A 172 -6.79 28.55 -0.95
N SER A 173 -6.13 29.70 -0.99
CA SER A 173 -5.09 30.02 -0.01
C SER A 173 -5.71 30.19 1.37
N LEU A 174 -5.29 29.37 2.33
CA LEU A 174 -5.69 29.47 3.73
C LEU A 174 -4.95 30.62 4.44
N SER A 175 -5.57 31.17 5.49
CA SER A 175 -4.88 32.13 6.37
C SER A 175 -3.77 31.42 7.17
N ALA A 176 -2.76 32.17 7.65
CA ALA A 176 -1.67 31.59 8.43
C ALA A 176 -2.18 30.92 9.72
N GLU A 177 -3.18 31.52 10.37
CA GLU A 177 -3.88 30.98 11.53
C GLU A 177 -4.61 29.68 11.20
N SER A 178 -5.38 29.64 10.10
CA SER A 178 -6.08 28.41 9.66
C SER A 178 -5.10 27.29 9.32
N VAL A 179 -3.96 27.62 8.70
CA VAL A 179 -2.90 26.63 8.44
C VAL A 179 -2.32 26.08 9.75
N LYS A 180 -2.16 26.91 10.78
CA LYS A 180 -1.63 26.48 12.07
C LYS A 180 -2.62 25.57 12.82
N GLU A 181 -3.91 25.91 12.80
CA GLU A 181 -4.96 25.10 13.44
C GLU A 181 -5.09 23.73 12.76
N ILE A 182 -5.16 23.71 11.42
CA ILE A 182 -5.16 22.47 10.65
C ILE A 182 -3.88 21.66 10.94
N ARG A 183 -2.73 22.30 11.17
CA ARG A 183 -1.48 21.60 11.54
C ARG A 183 -1.60 20.77 12.81
N GLU A 184 -2.14 21.37 13.87
CA GLU A 184 -2.27 20.70 15.16
C GLU A 184 -3.27 19.53 15.08
N GLU A 185 -4.35 19.69 14.31
CA GLU A 185 -5.36 18.64 14.13
C GLU A 185 -4.91 17.52 13.18
N LEU A 186 -4.06 17.80 12.20
CA LEU A 186 -3.58 16.79 11.24
C LEU A 186 -2.45 15.91 11.78
N ASP A 187 -1.79 16.30 12.87
CA ASP A 187 -0.91 15.37 13.61
C ASP A 187 -1.72 14.21 14.20
N GLU A 188 -2.93 14.47 14.70
CA GLU A 188 -3.83 13.41 15.17
C GLU A 188 -4.23 12.47 14.03
N VAL A 189 -4.54 13.03 12.85
CA VAL A 189 -4.88 12.23 11.65
C VAL A 189 -3.71 11.33 11.23
N LYS A 190 -2.47 11.83 11.34
CA LYS A 190 -1.27 11.04 11.08
C LYS A 190 -1.10 9.91 12.10
N ASP A 191 -1.35 10.17 13.38
CA ASP A 191 -1.25 9.15 14.42
C ASP A 191 -2.31 8.06 14.22
N GLN A 192 -3.55 8.44 13.88
CA GLN A 192 -4.62 7.51 13.52
C GLN A 192 -4.26 6.67 12.29
N PHE A 193 -3.60 7.26 11.28
CA PHE A 193 -3.10 6.51 10.13
C PHE A 193 -2.10 5.45 10.54
N VAL A 194 -1.09 5.84 11.32
CA VAL A 194 -0.02 4.95 11.79
C VAL A 194 -0.60 3.82 12.63
N GLU A 195 -1.56 4.11 13.51
CA GLU A 195 -2.26 3.11 14.29
C GLU A 195 -3.04 2.13 13.40
N CYS A 196 -3.83 2.63 12.45
CA CYS A 196 -4.58 1.80 11.52
C CYS A 196 -3.66 0.88 10.71
N MET A 197 -2.56 1.43 10.17
CA MET A 197 -1.57 0.66 9.41
C MET A 197 -0.86 -0.39 10.27
N THR A 198 -0.54 -0.05 11.53
CA THR A 198 0.05 -0.97 12.50
C THR A 198 -0.89 -2.15 12.78
N ILE A 199 -2.17 -1.88 13.01
CA ILE A 199 -3.19 -2.92 13.24
C ILE A 199 -3.31 -3.80 11.99
N ALA A 200 -3.46 -3.18 10.81
CA ALA A 200 -3.58 -3.90 9.55
C ALA A 200 -2.35 -4.80 9.27
N ARG A 201 -1.14 -4.29 9.54
CA ARG A 201 0.10 -5.06 9.42
C ARG A 201 0.16 -6.21 10.42
N GLY A 202 -0.25 -5.99 11.67
CA GLY A 202 -0.29 -7.02 12.70
C GLY A 202 -1.30 -8.14 12.40
N VAL A 203 -2.42 -7.82 11.73
CA VAL A 203 -3.35 -8.83 11.20
C VAL A 203 -2.68 -9.66 10.11
N LEU A 204 -1.97 -9.02 9.19
CA LEU A 204 -1.21 -9.73 8.16
C LEU A 204 -0.13 -10.64 8.77
N ASP A 205 0.65 -10.16 9.75
CA ASP A 205 1.68 -10.95 10.42
C ASP A 205 1.12 -12.24 10.98
N LYS A 206 0.02 -12.16 11.74
CA LYS A 206 -0.66 -13.34 12.29
C LYS A 206 -1.10 -14.30 11.20
N ALA A 207 -1.58 -13.77 10.08
CA ALA A 207 -2.05 -14.59 8.95
C ALA A 207 -0.89 -15.28 8.21
N LEU A 208 0.24 -14.60 8.03
CA LEU A 208 1.46 -15.14 7.45
C LEU A 208 2.08 -16.20 8.36
N ASP A 209 2.21 -15.92 9.66
CA ASP A 209 2.70 -16.89 10.66
C ASP A 209 1.82 -18.14 10.71
N GLY A 210 0.49 -17.98 10.72
CA GLY A 210 -0.44 -19.10 10.65
C GLY A 210 -0.33 -19.88 9.34
N THR A 211 0.06 -19.23 8.24
CA THR A 211 0.32 -19.90 6.96
C THR A 211 1.61 -20.72 7.01
N THR A 212 2.68 -20.18 7.59
CA THR A 212 3.93 -20.90 7.85
C THR A 212 3.70 -22.12 8.74
N GLN A 213 2.94 -21.98 9.82
CA GLN A 213 2.62 -23.10 10.72
C GLN A 213 1.83 -24.21 10.00
N GLN A 214 0.83 -23.84 9.19
CA GLN A 214 0.07 -24.80 8.39
C GLN A 214 0.94 -25.53 7.38
N TYR A 215 1.86 -24.82 6.72
CA TYR A 215 2.85 -25.44 5.86
C TYR A 215 3.69 -26.47 6.64
N GLN A 216 4.22 -26.11 7.80
CA GLN A 216 5.08 -26.99 8.59
C GLN A 216 4.36 -28.26 9.07
N GLN A 217 3.13 -28.11 9.56
CA GLN A 217 2.35 -29.22 10.14
C GLN A 217 1.73 -30.12 9.07
N VAL A 218 1.16 -29.53 8.03
CA VAL A 218 0.35 -30.27 7.04
C VAL A 218 1.18 -30.70 5.84
N CYS A 219 1.99 -29.78 5.28
CA CYS A 219 2.79 -30.07 4.08
C CYS A 219 4.09 -30.79 4.45
N ALA A 220 4.93 -30.13 5.25
CA ALA A 220 6.25 -30.65 5.59
C ALA A 220 6.22 -31.77 6.65
N LYS A 221 5.04 -32.02 7.26
CA LYS A 221 4.82 -33.03 8.31
C LYS A 221 5.86 -33.00 9.42
N LYS A 222 6.38 -31.81 9.73
CA LYS A 222 7.28 -31.61 10.87
C LYS A 222 6.42 -31.70 12.13
N GLN A 223 6.35 -32.89 12.72
CA GLN A 223 5.78 -33.07 14.05
C GLN A 223 6.70 -32.37 15.07
N GLN A 224 6.11 -31.56 15.97
CA GLN A 224 6.80 -30.99 17.13
C GLN A 224 7.21 -32.10 18.10
#